data_AF-A0A936EUU8-F1
#
_entry.id   AF-A0A936EUU8-F1
#
_cell.length_a   1.000
_cell.length_b   1.000
_cell.length_c   1.000
_cell.angle_alpha   90.00
_cell.angle_beta   90.00
_cell.angle_gamma   90.00
#
_symmetry.space_group_name_H-M   'P 1'
#
loop_
_entity.id
_entity.type
_entity.pdbx_description
1 polymer ?
#
loop_
_entity_poly.entity_id
_entity_poly.type
_entity_poly.pdbx_seq_one_letter_code
_entity_poly.pdbx_strand_id
1 'polypeptide(L)'
;MSTTTVRLPEDLKLRLDKLAATDGKSTHAFMVEALADTADRIERQQAFEAEVKRRWQRFQRSGEYHTTDDLRAYAMALARGEEIDPPKPRKMIVPAHLKGPSRP
;
A
#
# COMPACT_ATOMS: atom_id res chain seq x y z
N MET A 1 25.74 -15.16 2.64
CA MET A 1 25.32 -13.75 2.78
C MET A 1 26.45 -12.86 2.29
N SER A 2 26.14 -11.79 1.57
CA SER A 2 27.13 -10.81 1.09
C SER A 2 27.17 -9.60 2.02
N THR A 3 28.37 -9.14 2.37
CA THR A 3 28.55 -7.95 3.20
C THR A 3 28.56 -6.70 2.33
N THR A 4 27.70 -5.73 2.65
CA THR A 4 27.69 -4.41 2.02
C THR A 4 28.19 -3.38 3.01
N THR A 5 29.29 -2.68 2.68
CA THR A 5 29.85 -1.63 3.54
C THR A 5 29.10 -0.31 3.31
N VAL A 6 28.41 0.18 4.35
CA VAL A 6 27.69 1.46 4.34
C VAL A 6 28.42 2.44 5.25
N ARG A 7 28.72 3.65 4.75
CA ARG A 7 29.27 4.73 5.57
C ARG A 7 28.14 5.47 6.26
N LEU A 8 28.18 5.52 7.58
CA LEU A 8 27.22 6.24 8.40
C LEU A 8 27.86 7.51 8.97
N PRO A 9 27.17 8.66 8.93
CA PRO A 9 27.53 9.81 9.76
C PRO A 9 27.59 9.42 11.24
N GLU A 10 28.52 10.02 11.99
CA GLU A 10 28.75 9.67 13.41
C GLU A 10 27.51 9.90 14.29
N ASP A 11 26.76 10.97 14.02
CA ASP A 11 25.53 11.29 14.74
C ASP A 11 24.43 10.25 14.51
N LEU A 12 24.33 9.71 13.29
CA LEU A 12 23.38 8.66 12.96
C LEU A 12 23.78 7.34 13.63
N LYS A 13 25.06 6.97 13.60
CA LYS A 13 25.57 5.78 14.28
C LYS A 13 25.24 5.80 15.77
N LEU A 14 25.53 6.90 16.47
CA LEU A 14 25.23 7.05 17.89
C LEU A 14 23.73 6.94 18.21
N ARG A 15 22.85 7.42 17.32
CA ARG A 15 21.40 7.27 17.47
C ARG A 15 20.98 5.81 17.30
N LEU A 16 21.50 5.12 16.29
CA LEU A 16 21.20 3.72 16.04
C LEU A 16 21.68 2.81 17.18
N ASP A 17 22.87 3.06 17.72
CA ASP A 17 23.41 2.32 18.87
C ASP A 17 22.49 2.45 20.10
N LYS A 18 21.99 3.67 20.38
CA LYS A 18 21.06 3.92 21.50
C LYS A 18 19.70 3.24 21.30
N LEU A 19 19.16 3.30 20.07
CA LEU A 19 17.89 2.67 19.74
C LEU A 19 18.00 1.14 19.82
N ALA A 20 19.05 0.56 19.27
CA ALA A 20 19.33 -0.87 19.33
C ALA A 20 19.49 -1.35 20.79
N ALA A 21 20.24 -0.62 21.61
CA ALA A 21 20.40 -0.93 23.03
C ALA A 21 19.07 -0.89 23.80
N THR A 22 18.19 0.07 23.48
CA THR A 22 16.86 0.18 24.09
C THR A 22 15.97 -1.02 23.73
N ASP A 23 16.13 -1.55 22.52
CA ASP A 23 15.40 -2.72 22.02
C ASP A 23 16.10 -4.05 22.35
N GLY A 24 17.22 -4.02 23.10
CA GLY A 24 18.00 -5.21 23.47
C GLY A 24 18.70 -5.91 22.30
N LYS A 25 18.90 -5.21 21.18
CA LYS A 25 19.49 -5.74 19.94
C LYS A 25 20.90 -5.20 19.69
N SER A 26 21.67 -5.91 18.87
CA SER A 26 22.89 -5.34 18.31
C SER A 26 22.55 -4.29 17.25
N THR A 27 23.40 -3.26 17.10
CA THR A 27 23.22 -2.23 16.08
C THR A 27 23.11 -2.81 14.67
N HIS A 28 23.90 -3.86 14.37
CA HIS A 28 23.81 -4.54 13.08
C HIS A 28 22.43 -5.18 12.85
N ALA A 29 21.92 -5.94 13.82
CA ALA A 29 20.59 -6.56 13.70
C ALA A 29 19.50 -5.49 13.54
N PHE A 30 19.55 -4.43 14.34
CA PHE A 30 18.62 -3.30 14.23
C PHE A 30 18.66 -2.63 12.86
N MET A 31 19.86 -2.41 12.29
CA MET A 31 19.99 -1.82 10.95
C MET A 31 19.42 -2.71 9.86
N VAL A 32 19.66 -4.02 9.92
CA VAL A 32 19.13 -4.97 8.94
C VAL A 32 17.60 -4.99 8.98
N GLU A 33 17.02 -5.05 10.17
CA GLU A 33 15.56 -4.99 10.36
C GLU A 33 14.97 -3.68 9.84
N ALA A 34 15.56 -2.54 10.20
CA ALA A 34 15.08 -1.22 9.74
C ALA A 34 15.14 -1.07 8.21
N LEU A 35 16.16 -1.65 7.56
CA LEU A 35 16.27 -1.67 6.10
C LEU A 35 15.22 -2.58 5.46
N ALA A 36 14.97 -3.77 6.04
CA ALA A 36 13.93 -4.68 5.58
C ALA A 36 12.55 -4.03 5.68
N ASP A 37 12.21 -3.43 6.83
CA ASP A 37 10.94 -2.72 7.03
C ASP A 37 10.76 -1.57 6.04
N THR A 38 11.85 -0.85 5.74
CA THR A 38 11.84 0.24 4.76
C THR A 38 11.60 -0.29 3.35
N ALA A 39 12.27 -1.37 2.96
CA ALA A 39 12.07 -2.02 1.66
C ALA A 39 10.62 -2.49 1.51
N ASP A 40 10.11 -3.25 2.47
CA ASP A 40 8.73 -3.75 2.48
C ASP A 40 7.69 -2.62 2.40
N ARG A 41 7.94 -1.51 3.11
CA ARG A 41 7.07 -0.34 3.06
C ARG A 41 7.07 0.31 1.67
N ILE A 42 8.23 0.47 1.05
CA ILE A 42 8.36 1.04 -0.29
C ILE A 42 7.69 0.13 -1.33
N GLU A 43 7.90 -1.17 -1.25
CA GLU A 43 7.29 -2.15 -2.14
C GLU A 43 5.76 -2.15 -2.04
N ARG A 44 5.22 -2.15 -0.80
CA ARG A 44 3.76 -2.02 -0.58
C ARG A 44 3.20 -0.71 -1.14
N GLN A 45 3.93 0.39 -0.97
CA GLN A 45 3.51 1.69 -1.51
C GLN A 45 3.48 1.66 -3.05
N GLN A 46 4.52 1.13 -3.70
CA GLN A 46 4.58 1.02 -5.15
C GLN A 46 3.48 0.10 -5.70
N ALA A 47 3.23 -1.03 -5.04
CA ALA A 47 2.15 -1.94 -5.40
C ALA A 47 0.78 -1.26 -5.27
N PHE A 48 0.56 -0.50 -4.20
CA PHE A 48 -0.65 0.28 -4.01
C PHE A 48 -0.84 1.35 -5.09
N GLU A 49 0.19 2.12 -5.42
CA GLU A 49 0.13 3.13 -6.47
C GLU A 49 -0.18 2.53 -7.86
N ALA A 50 0.45 1.39 -8.18
CA ALA A 50 0.16 0.66 -9.41
C ALA A 50 -1.30 0.18 -9.45
N GLU A 51 -1.81 -0.35 -8.34
CA GLU A 51 -3.19 -0.78 -8.19
C GLU A 51 -4.18 0.39 -8.37
N VAL A 52 -3.93 1.51 -7.68
CA VAL A 52 -4.74 2.73 -7.76
C VAL A 52 -4.78 3.23 -9.19
N LYS A 53 -3.63 3.32 -9.87
CA LYS A 53 -3.55 3.75 -11.27
C LYS A 53 -4.37 2.83 -12.18
N ARG A 54 -4.27 1.51 -11.99
CA ARG A 54 -5.03 0.52 -12.78
C ARG A 54 -6.54 0.64 -12.55
N ARG A 55 -6.97 0.74 -11.29
CA ARG A 55 -8.39 0.92 -10.93
C ARG A 55 -8.93 2.24 -11.45
N TRP A 56 -8.15 3.31 -11.35
CA TRP A 56 -8.50 4.62 -11.87
C TRP A 56 -8.73 4.55 -13.39
N GLN A 57 -7.79 3.99 -14.15
CA GLN A 57 -7.97 3.80 -15.60
C GLN A 57 -9.21 2.98 -15.95
N ARG A 58 -9.54 1.94 -15.16
CA ARG A 58 -10.76 1.15 -15.35
C ARG A 58 -12.01 2.01 -15.10
N PHE A 59 -12.03 2.78 -14.02
CA PHE A 59 -13.12 3.70 -13.70
C PHE A 59 -13.30 4.74 -14.81
N GLN A 60 -12.22 5.36 -15.29
CA GLN A 60 -12.27 6.35 -16.37
C GLN A 60 -12.90 5.79 -17.66
N ARG A 61 -12.73 4.49 -17.93
CA ARG A 61 -13.29 3.79 -19.10
C ARG A 61 -14.73 3.32 -18.91
N SER A 62 -15.04 2.73 -17.75
CA SER A 62 -16.31 2.04 -17.48
C SER A 62 -17.34 2.92 -16.80
N GLY A 63 -16.91 3.91 -16.03
CA GLY A 63 -17.75 4.67 -15.10
C GLY A 63 -18.29 3.83 -13.94
N GLU A 64 -17.80 2.60 -13.77
CA GLU A 64 -18.29 1.67 -12.76
C GLU A 64 -17.62 1.91 -11.41
N TYR A 65 -18.44 2.06 -10.36
CA TYR A 65 -17.97 2.27 -8.98
C TYR A 65 -18.90 1.57 -8.00
N HIS A 66 -18.38 1.28 -6.81
CA HIS A 66 -19.18 0.83 -5.67
C HIS A 66 -19.27 1.96 -4.65
N THR A 67 -20.40 2.06 -3.96
CA THR A 67 -20.51 3.00 -2.83
C THR A 67 -19.93 2.35 -1.57
N THR A 68 -19.43 3.18 -0.65
CA THR A 68 -18.93 2.70 0.65
C THR A 68 -20.03 1.97 1.42
N ASP A 69 -21.29 2.39 1.31
CA ASP A 69 -22.41 1.76 2.00
C ASP A 69 -22.70 0.36 1.46
N ASP A 70 -22.73 0.20 0.13
CA ASP A 70 -22.90 -1.12 -0.51
C ASP A 70 -21.78 -2.09 -0.10
N LEU A 71 -20.53 -1.61 -0.08
CA LEU A 71 -19.37 -2.41 0.32
C LEU A 71 -19.36 -2.73 1.82
N ARG A 72 -19.76 -1.78 2.67
CA ARG A 72 -19.83 -1.96 4.13
C ARG A 72 -20.88 -3.01 4.49
N ALA A 73 -22.07 -2.91 3.91
CA ALA A 73 -23.14 -3.87 4.11
C ALA A 73 -22.68 -5.29 3.71
N TYR A 74 -22.03 -5.40 2.54
CA TYR A 74 -21.46 -6.66 2.06
C TYR A 74 -20.40 -7.23 3.01
N ALA A 75 -19.42 -6.41 3.40
CA ALA A 75 -18.34 -6.84 4.30
C ALA A 75 -18.86 -7.28 5.69
N MET A 76 -19.89 -6.60 6.21
CA MET A 76 -20.48 -6.96 7.50
C MET A 76 -21.25 -8.28 7.44
N ALA A 77 -21.93 -8.58 6.34
CA ALA A 77 -22.61 -9.86 6.14
C ALA A 77 -21.61 -11.01 6.00
N LEU A 78 -20.53 -10.83 5.24
CA LEU A 78 -19.43 -11.80 5.18
C LEU A 78 -18.83 -12.07 6.57
N ALA A 79 -18.64 -11.03 7.39
CA ALA A 79 -18.11 -11.17 8.75
C ALA A 79 -19.06 -11.95 9.69
N ARG A 80 -20.36 -12.01 9.38
CA ARG A 80 -21.36 -12.83 10.09
C ARG A 80 -21.48 -14.25 9.53
N GLY A 81 -20.70 -14.60 8.51
CA GLY A 81 -20.74 -15.92 7.85
C GLY A 81 -21.92 -16.09 6.90
N GLU A 82 -22.57 -15.00 6.49
CA GLU A 82 -23.65 -15.05 5.49
C GLU A 82 -23.05 -15.22 4.08
N GLU A 83 -23.59 -16.17 3.31
CA GLU A 83 -23.30 -16.27 1.88
C GLU A 83 -24.21 -15.33 1.10
N ILE A 84 -23.66 -14.19 0.69
CA ILE A 84 -24.36 -13.19 -0.10
C ILE A 84 -23.56 -12.83 -1.36
N ASP A 85 -24.26 -12.44 -2.41
CA ASP A 85 -23.63 -11.98 -3.65
C ASP A 85 -22.93 -10.62 -3.47
N PRO A 86 -21.80 -10.38 -4.15
CA PRO A 86 -21.15 -9.09 -4.14
C PRO A 86 -22.04 -7.99 -4.72
N PRO A 87 -21.97 -6.75 -4.19
CA PRO A 87 -22.80 -5.65 -4.65
C PRO A 87 -22.49 -5.33 -6.11
N LYS A 88 -23.53 -5.14 -6.93
CA LYS A 88 -23.36 -4.75 -8.34
C LYS A 88 -22.76 -3.34 -8.44
N PRO A 89 -21.82 -3.10 -9.37
CA PRO A 89 -21.28 -1.76 -9.57
C PRO A 89 -22.36 -0.81 -10.09
N ARG A 90 -22.37 0.40 -9.55
CA ARG A 90 -23.17 1.53 -10.05
C ARG A 90 -22.41 2.21 -11.19
N LYS A 91 -23.13 2.85 -12.11
CA LYS A 91 -22.55 3.57 -13.25
C LYS A 91 -22.73 5.06 -13.10
N MET A 92 -21.66 5.82 -13.31
CA MET A 92 -21.69 7.26 -13.43
C MET A 92 -21.15 7.67 -14.81
N ILE A 93 -21.74 8.72 -15.38
CA ILE A 93 -21.17 9.37 -16.56
C ILE A 93 -19.86 10.03 -16.13
N VAL A 94 -18.73 9.45 -16.54
CA VAL A 94 -17.41 10.02 -16.25
C VAL A 94 -17.29 11.38 -16.95
N PRO A 95 -17.10 12.48 -16.20
CA PRO A 95 -16.90 13.82 -16.78
C PRO A 95 -15.73 13.85 -17.76
N ALA A 96 -15.82 14.69 -18.81
CA ALA A 96 -14.81 14.74 -19.87
C ALA A 96 -13.38 14.99 -19.34
N HIS A 97 -13.23 15.81 -18.30
CA HIS A 97 -11.93 16.11 -17.68
C HIS A 97 -11.36 14.94 -16.84
N LEU A 98 -12.18 13.93 -16.52
CA LEU A 98 -11.77 12.70 -15.84
C LEU A 98 -11.66 11.53 -16.80
N LYS A 99 -12.03 11.66 -18.08
CA LYS A 99 -11.76 10.62 -19.07
C LYS A 99 -10.27 10.54 -19.31
N GLY A 100 -9.70 9.34 -19.14
CA GLY A 100 -8.31 9.07 -19.50
C GLY A 100 -8.08 9.30 -21.00
N PRO A 101 -6.83 9.43 -21.45
CA PRO A 101 -6.53 9.60 -22.87
C PRO A 101 -7.25 8.50 -23.66
N SER A 102 -8.07 8.92 -24.63
CA SER A 102 -8.65 7.99 -25.60
C SER A 102 -7.48 7.38 -26.36
N ARG A 103 -7.18 6.10 -26.11
CA ARG A 103 -6.11 5.42 -26.83
C ARG A 103 -6.53 5.34 -28.31
N PRO A 104 -5.64 5.63 -29.27
CA PRO A 104 -5.90 5.36 -30.69
C PRO A 104 -6.02 3.86 -30.95
#